data_AF-A0A420YPS1-F1
#
_entry.id   AF-A0A420YPS1-F1
#
_cell.length_a   1.000
_cell.length_b   1.000
_cell.length_c   1.000
_cell.angle_alpha   90.00
_cell.angle_beta   90.00
_cell.angle_gamma   90.00
#
_symmetry.space_group_name_H-M   'P 1'
#
loop_
_entity.id
_entity.type
_entity.pdbx_description
1 polymer ?
#
loop_
_entity_poly.entity_id
_entity_poly.type
_entity_poly.pdbx_seq_one_letter_code
_entity_poly.pdbx_strand_id
1 'polypeptide(L)'
;EIEKRLDSPLKCFLEVNVSGEESKHGFTTKEVFEAFEVSKQYANIDIIGLMTMAPFDASEEEIRQYFHELKEISENINSEKPLQLSMGMSQDYPIAIEEGAHFIRIGTAWFEEEE
;
A
#
# COMPACT_ATOMS: atom_id res chain seq x y z
N GLU A 1 -10.64 11.86 13.88
CA GLU A 1 -11.76 12.66 13.35
C GLU A 1 -12.59 11.88 12.34
N ILE A 2 -11.97 11.21 11.36
CA ILE A 2 -12.65 10.37 10.34
C ILE A 2 -13.59 9.34 10.98
N GLU A 3 -13.08 8.50 11.89
CA GLU A 3 -13.84 7.49 12.64
C GLU A 3 -15.18 7.98 13.20
N LYS A 4 -15.20 9.19 13.77
CA LYS A 4 -16.38 9.77 14.45
C LYS A 4 -17.47 10.21 13.47
N ARG A 5 -17.13 10.35 12.19
CA ARG A 5 -18.00 10.85 11.12
C ARG A 5 -18.47 9.74 10.18
N LEU A 6 -18.05 8.49 10.42
CA LEU A 6 -18.44 7.34 9.62
C LEU A 6 -19.67 6.66 10.21
N ASP A 7 -20.68 6.41 9.37
CA ASP A 7 -21.87 5.63 9.73
C ASP A 7 -21.67 4.12 9.49
N SER A 8 -20.57 3.74 8.83
CA SER A 8 -20.21 2.35 8.53
C SER A 8 -18.69 2.18 8.41
N PRO A 9 -18.15 0.96 8.64
CA PRO A 9 -16.72 0.71 8.49
C PRO A 9 -16.19 1.08 7.09
N LEU A 10 -15.09 1.83 7.08
CA LEU A 10 -14.36 2.22 5.89
C LEU A 10 -13.16 1.31 5.72
N LYS A 11 -13.05 0.70 4.53
CA LYS A 11 -11.90 -0.10 4.14
C LYS A 11 -10.72 0.82 3.83
N CYS A 12 -9.60 0.57 4.49
CA CYS A 12 -8.40 1.39 4.41
C CYS A 12 -7.18 0.52 4.12
N PHE A 13 -6.21 1.14 3.44
CA PHE A 13 -4.86 0.61 3.33
C PHE A 13 -3.91 1.45 4.18
N LEU A 14 -2.93 0.80 4.81
CA LEU A 14 -1.81 1.52 5.41
C LEU A 14 -0.76 1.75 4.32
N GLU A 15 -0.45 3.02 4.05
CA GLU A 15 0.63 3.39 3.13
C GLU A 15 1.98 3.18 3.82
N VAL A 16 2.87 2.43 3.16
CA VAL A 16 4.19 2.06 3.66
C VAL A 16 5.26 2.64 2.74
N ASN A 17 6.18 3.39 3.34
CA ASN A 17 7.37 3.88 2.68
C ASN A 17 8.46 2.79 2.70
N VAL A 18 8.46 1.97 1.65
CA VAL A 18 9.47 0.91 1.44
C VAL A 18 10.75 1.43 0.76
N SER A 19 10.73 2.64 0.17
CA SER A 19 11.94 3.24 -0.41
C SER A 19 12.88 3.80 0.66
N GLY A 20 12.37 4.09 1.85
CA GLY A 20 13.15 4.67 2.96
C GLY A 20 13.51 6.14 2.75
N GLU A 21 12.97 6.78 1.71
CA GLU A 21 13.20 8.19 1.43
C GLU A 21 12.42 9.06 2.42
N GLU A 22 13.11 9.92 3.19
CA GLU A 22 12.46 10.82 4.16
C GLU A 22 11.46 11.80 3.52
N SER A 23 11.60 12.05 2.21
CA SER A 23 10.71 12.93 1.44
C SER A 23 9.36 12.28 1.10
N LYS A 24 9.22 10.95 1.24
CA LYS A 24 8.02 10.20 0.89
C LYS A 24 7.10 10.04 2.10
N HIS A 25 5.81 10.09 1.83
CA HIS A 25 4.77 9.83 2.83
C HIS A 25 4.62 8.32 3.12
N GLY A 26 3.88 8.01 4.18
CA GLY A 26 3.64 6.64 4.62
C GLY A 26 4.41 6.29 5.91
N PHE A 27 4.00 5.19 6.53
CA PHE A 27 4.70 4.62 7.67
C PHE A 27 6.01 4.00 7.21
N THR A 28 7.06 4.09 8.01
CA THR A 28 8.24 3.26 7.79
C THR A 28 7.89 1.78 7.90
N THR A 29 8.76 0.91 7.37
CA THR A 29 8.61 -0.54 7.45
C THR A 29 8.57 -1.08 8.89
N LYS A 30 8.99 -0.29 9.88
CA LYS A 30 8.89 -0.61 11.31
C LYS A 30 7.62 -0.07 11.95
N GLU A 31 7.25 1.17 11.65
CA GLU A 31 6.08 1.83 12.24
C GLU A 31 4.75 1.20 11.81
N VAL A 32 4.70 0.61 10.61
CA VAL A 32 3.48 0.00 10.06
C VAL A 32 2.91 -1.10 10.98
N PHE A 33 3.76 -1.86 11.68
CA PHE A 33 3.32 -2.89 12.62
C PHE A 33 2.58 -2.29 13.81
N GLU A 34 3.12 -1.22 14.39
CA GLU A 34 2.44 -0.49 15.48
C GLU A 34 1.19 0.20 14.97
N ALA A 35 1.24 0.83 13.80
CA ALA A 35 0.09 1.47 13.18
C ALA A 35 -1.07 0.48 12.96
N PHE A 36 -0.79 -0.75 12.53
CA PHE A 36 -1.78 -1.81 12.39
C PHE A 36 -2.41 -2.17 13.74
N GLU A 37 -1.63 -2.38 14.80
CA GLU A 37 -2.19 -2.69 16.12
C GLU A 37 -3.02 -1.54 16.69
N VAL A 38 -2.53 -0.30 16.55
CA VAL A 38 -3.24 0.92 16.95
C VAL A 38 -4.54 1.08 16.16
N SER A 39 -4.59 0.63 14.91
CA SER A 39 -5.80 0.75 14.07
C SER A 39 -6.99 -0.05 14.61
N LYS A 40 -6.74 -1.18 15.30
CA LYS A 40 -7.77 -2.06 15.87
C LYS A 40 -8.65 -1.39 16.92
N GLN A 41 -8.23 -0.25 17.46
CA GLN A 41 -9.05 0.51 18.41
C GLN A 41 -10.20 1.31 17.74
N TYR A 42 -10.15 1.47 16.41
CA TYR A 42 -11.15 2.21 15.64
C TYR A 42 -12.15 1.23 15.01
N ALA A 43 -13.41 1.31 15.42
CA ALA A 43 -14.44 0.36 15.01
C ALA A 43 -14.88 0.54 13.55
N ASN A 44 -14.77 1.77 13.02
CA ASN A 44 -15.13 2.10 11.64
C ASN A 44 -13.92 2.21 10.70
N ILE A 45 -12.71 1.87 11.14
CA ILE A 45 -11.54 1.74 10.25
C ILE A 45 -11.19 0.27 10.10
N ASP A 46 -11.46 -0.29 8.93
CA ASP A 46 -11.15 -1.67 8.57
C ASP A 46 -9.87 -1.70 7.73
N ILE A 47 -8.74 -2.05 8.34
CA ILE A 47 -7.48 -2.19 7.60
C ILE A 47 -7.51 -3.50 6.81
N ILE A 48 -7.69 -3.38 5.49
CA ILE A 48 -7.79 -4.52 4.59
C ILE A 48 -6.46 -4.87 3.91
N GLY A 49 -5.45 -4.01 4.02
CA GLY A 49 -4.22 -4.18 3.26
C GLY A 49 -3.15 -3.12 3.49
N LEU A 50 -2.06 -3.28 2.74
CA LEU A 50 -0.96 -2.33 2.66
C LEU A 50 -0.90 -1.70 1.26
N MET A 51 -0.35 -0.50 1.20
CA MET A 51 -0.18 0.25 -0.04
C MET A 51 1.25 0.78 -0.13
N THR A 52 1.84 0.75 -1.32
CA THR A 52 3.07 1.50 -1.58
C THR A 52 3.13 2.06 -3.00
N MET A 53 4.07 2.98 -3.20
CA MET A 53 4.47 3.54 -4.49
C MET A 53 5.98 3.46 -4.62
N ALA A 54 6.46 2.85 -5.71
CA ALA A 54 7.87 2.91 -6.04
C ALA A 54 8.29 4.35 -6.40
N PRO A 55 9.55 4.74 -6.18
CA PRO A 55 10.13 5.96 -6.74
C PRO A 55 9.97 6.01 -8.26
N PHE A 56 9.83 7.21 -8.82
CA PHE A 56 9.59 7.39 -10.25
C PHE A 56 10.79 6.98 -11.11
N ASP A 57 11.99 7.12 -10.57
CA ASP A 57 13.29 6.86 -11.20
C ASP A 57 13.91 5.52 -10.77
N ALA A 58 13.16 4.68 -10.06
CA ALA A 58 13.61 3.34 -9.68
C ALA A 58 13.75 2.42 -10.90
N SER A 59 14.80 1.60 -10.90
CA SER A 59 14.98 0.51 -11.86
C SER A 59 13.97 -0.62 -11.63
N GLU A 60 13.78 -1.48 -12.63
CA GLU A 60 12.89 -2.65 -12.49
C GLU A 60 13.27 -3.57 -11.32
N GLU A 61 14.57 -3.71 -11.03
CA GLU A 61 15.07 -4.51 -9.90
C GLU A 61 14.70 -3.88 -8.55
N GLU A 62 14.86 -2.55 -8.43
CA GLU A 62 14.45 -1.80 -7.23
C GLU A 62 12.93 -1.86 -7.04
N ILE A 63 12.15 -1.65 -8.09
CA ILE A 63 10.69 -1.76 -8.07
C ILE A 63 10.27 -3.14 -7.55
N ARG A 64 10.89 -4.20 -8.08
CA ARG A 64 10.61 -5.57 -7.65
C ARG A 64 10.94 -5.76 -6.18
N GLN A 65 12.10 -5.27 -5.72
CA GLN A 65 12.51 -5.34 -4.32
C GLN A 65 11.51 -4.61 -3.40
N TYR A 66 11.04 -3.43 -3.78
CA TYR A 66 10.06 -2.66 -3.01
C TYR A 66 8.72 -3.38 -2.88
N PHE A 67 8.22 -3.96 -3.98
CA PHE A 67 6.96 -4.72 -3.95
C PHE A 67 7.09 -6.03 -3.18
N HIS A 68 8.24 -6.69 -3.29
CA HIS A 68 8.57 -7.87 -2.50
C HIS A 68 8.58 -7.56 -0.99
N GLU A 69 9.25 -6.48 -0.60
CA GLU A 69 9.31 -6.04 0.80
C GLU A 69 7.91 -5.71 1.35
N LEU A 70 7.05 -5.03 0.58
CA LEU A 70 5.68 -4.77 1.00
C LEU A 70 4.91 -6.08 1.27
N LYS A 71 5.09 -7.08 0.41
CA LYS A 71 4.49 -8.40 0.58
C LYS A 71 5.00 -9.08 1.85
N GLU A 72 6.30 -9.10 2.08
CA GLU A 72 6.88 -9.68 3.31
C GLU A 72 6.34 -9.00 4.57
N ILE A 73 6.22 -7.67 4.57
CA ILE A 73 5.61 -6.93 5.69
C ILE A 73 4.17 -7.38 5.89
N SER A 74 3.39 -7.52 4.82
CA SER A 74 1.99 -7.94 4.90
C SER A 74 1.81 -9.34 5.50
N GLU A 75 2.73 -10.26 5.18
CA GLU A 75 2.73 -11.65 5.69
C GLU A 75 3.18 -11.72 7.16
N ASN A 76 3.99 -10.75 7.61
CA ASN A 76 4.47 -10.67 8.99
C ASN A 76 3.50 -9.94 9.94
N ILE A 77 2.49 -9.23 9.42
CA ILE A 77 1.45 -8.62 10.25
C ILE A 77 0.46 -9.68 10.72
N ASN A 78 0.30 -9.80 12.04
CA ASN A 78 -0.66 -10.73 12.65
C ASN A 78 -2.11 -10.21 12.49
N SER A 79 -2.68 -10.49 11.33
CA SER A 79 -4.03 -10.15 10.92
C SER A 79 -4.93 -11.38 10.90
N GLU A 80 -6.23 -11.21 11.16
CA GLU A 80 -7.19 -12.33 11.12
C GLU A 80 -7.41 -12.86 9.69
N LYS A 81 -7.15 -12.02 8.69
CA LYS A 81 -7.30 -12.31 7.26
C LYS A 81 -6.08 -11.80 6.50
N PRO A 82 -5.64 -12.49 5.43
CA PRO A 82 -4.55 -12.02 4.61
C PRO A 82 -4.76 -10.58 4.13
N LEU A 83 -3.74 -9.75 4.32
CA LEU A 83 -3.74 -8.37 3.89
C LEU A 83 -3.60 -8.27 2.36
N GLN A 84 -4.38 -7.38 1.77
CA GLN A 84 -4.33 -7.10 0.34
C GLN A 84 -3.19 -6.12 0.03
N LEU A 85 -2.62 -6.21 -1.17
CA LEU A 85 -1.51 -5.37 -1.61
C LEU A 85 -1.98 -4.40 -2.69
N SER A 86 -1.92 -3.10 -2.39
CA SER A 86 -2.15 -2.01 -3.34
C SER A 86 -0.81 -1.45 -3.80
N MET A 87 -0.33 -1.93 -4.93
CA MET A 87 0.97 -1.55 -5.49
C MET A 87 0.94 -1.66 -7.02
N GLY A 88 1.77 -0.88 -7.69
CA GLY A 88 1.72 -0.74 -9.15
C GLY A 88 0.78 0.37 -9.62
N MET A 89 1.33 1.21 -10.48
CA MET A 89 0.73 2.30 -11.24
C MET A 89 0.96 2.06 -12.74
N SER A 90 0.59 3.02 -13.59
CA SER A 90 0.68 2.89 -15.06
C SER A 90 2.02 2.36 -15.60
N GLN A 91 3.14 2.65 -14.94
CA GLN A 91 4.49 2.33 -15.43
C GLN A 91 5.04 0.99 -14.93
N ASP A 92 4.58 0.52 -13.76
CA ASP A 92 5.17 -0.59 -13.01
C ASP A 92 4.15 -1.67 -12.60
N TYR A 93 2.88 -1.53 -13.01
CA TYR A 93 1.84 -2.53 -12.70
C TYR A 93 2.15 -3.96 -13.18
N PRO A 94 2.89 -4.24 -14.30
CA PRO A 94 3.21 -5.61 -14.66
C PRO A 94 4.09 -6.29 -13.60
N ILE A 95 5.11 -5.58 -13.11
CA ILE A 95 5.99 -6.05 -12.03
C ILE A 95 5.17 -6.22 -10.74
N ALA A 96 4.28 -5.28 -10.44
CA ALA A 96 3.41 -5.38 -9.26
C ALA A 96 2.53 -6.64 -9.29
N ILE A 97 1.97 -7.00 -10.45
CA ILE A 97 1.16 -8.23 -10.62
C ILE A 97 2.03 -9.48 -10.37
N GLU A 98 3.24 -9.52 -10.91
CA GLU A 98 4.18 -10.62 -10.70
C GLU A 98 4.54 -10.79 -9.21
N GLU A 99 4.70 -9.69 -8.48
CA GLU A 99 4.99 -9.69 -7.03
C GLU A 99 3.73 -9.89 -6.17
N GLY A 100 2.53 -10.04 -6.76
CA GLY A 100 1.31 -10.41 -6.05
C GLY A 100 0.39 -9.24 -5.65
N ALA A 101 0.39 -8.15 -6.43
CA ALA A 101 -0.56 -7.06 -6.25
C ALA A 101 -2.01 -7.54 -6.36
N HIS A 102 -2.84 -7.09 -5.42
CA HIS A 102 -4.29 -7.30 -5.44
C HIS A 102 -5.03 -6.10 -6.05
N PHE A 103 -4.45 -4.90 -5.89
CA PHE A 103 -4.94 -3.64 -6.47
C PHE A 103 -3.80 -2.96 -7.22
N ILE A 104 -4.05 -2.64 -8.49
CA ILE A 104 -3.20 -1.79 -9.33
C ILE A 104 -3.93 -0.46 -9.58
N ARG A 105 -3.18 0.62 -9.76
CA ARG A 105 -3.72 2.00 -9.86
C ARG A 105 -3.37 2.61 -11.22
N ILE A 106 -4.19 2.35 -12.22
CA ILE A 106 -3.91 2.79 -13.60
C ILE A 106 -4.58 4.14 -13.88
N GLY A 107 -3.75 5.12 -14.24
CA GLY A 107 -4.18 6.44 -14.72
C GLY A 107 -3.87 6.59 -16.20
N THR A 108 -2.71 7.18 -16.50
CA THR A 108 -2.23 7.49 -17.86
C THR A 108 -2.16 6.33 -18.85
N ALA A 109 -2.00 5.07 -18.39
CA ALA A 109 -2.02 3.93 -19.32
C ALA A 109 -3.45 3.53 -19.74
N TRP A 110 -4.48 4.06 -19.08
CA TRP A 110 -5.89 3.77 -19.36
C TRP A 110 -6.65 4.97 -19.94
N PHE A 111 -6.37 6.17 -19.43
CA PHE A 111 -7.01 7.41 -19.88
C PHE A 111 -6.13 8.13 -20.88
N GLU A 112 -6.73 8.57 -21.99
CA GLU A 112 -6.10 9.50 -22.94
C GLU A 112 -5.92 10.86 -22.25
N GLU A 113 -4.82 11.56 -22.54
CA GLU A 113 -4.66 12.95 -22.10
C GLU A 113 -5.71 13.82 -22.82
N GLU A 114 -6.60 14.48 -22.08
CA GLU A 114 -7.46 15.52 -22.64
C GLU A 114 -6.59 16.69 -23.10
N GLU A 115 -6.58 17.00 -24.40
CA GLU A 115 -5.95 18.22 -24.97
C GLU A 115 -6.60 19.51 -24.47
#